data_AF-A0A956CHM7-F1
#
_entry.id   AF-A0A956CHM7-F1
#
_cell.length_a   1.000
_cell.length_b   1.000
_cell.length_c   1.000
_cell.angle_alpha   90.00
_cell.angle_beta   90.00
_cell.angle_gamma   90.00
#
_symmetry.space_group_name_H-M   'P 1'
#
loop_
_entity.id
_entity.type
_entity.pdbx_description
1 polymer ?
#
loop_
_entity_poly.entity_id
_entity_poly.type
_entity_poly.pdbx_seq_one_letter_code
_entity_poly.pdbx_strand_id
1 'polypeptide(L)'
;AVAMVSVESIGVFSDAPGSQRYPAPLAKKHPDVGNFVAVVGDERSAPLVDRFSAALSKGASLPVESDSLPAELPGVGWSDHWSFWQIGVPAIMVTDTAPFRYPHYHKPTDTPDRLDFDRMARVTQGLFVALSQLANGEQG
;
A
#
# COMPACT_ATOMS: atom_id res chain seq x y z
N ALA A 1 -12.98 -16.85 4.86
CA ALA A 1 -12.35 -16.00 5.90
C ALA A 1 -12.70 -14.55 5.61
N VAL A 2 -12.75 -13.68 6.63
CA VAL A 2 -12.99 -12.24 6.46
C VAL A 2 -11.66 -11.50 6.53
N ALA A 3 -11.48 -10.49 5.69
CA ALA A 3 -10.32 -9.62 5.66
C ALA A 3 -10.75 -8.18 5.39
N MET A 4 -9.93 -7.21 5.80
CA MET A 4 -10.14 -5.78 5.52
C MET A 4 -8.97 -5.23 4.69
N VAL A 5 -9.29 -4.36 3.73
CA VAL A 5 -8.30 -3.65 2.90
C VAL A 5 -8.57 -2.16 3.05
N SER A 6 -7.62 -1.43 3.63
CA SER A 6 -7.61 0.03 3.69
C SER A 6 -6.88 0.57 2.48
N VAL A 7 -7.46 1.56 1.80
CA VAL A 7 -6.77 2.34 0.77
C VAL A 7 -6.37 3.67 1.40
N GLU A 8 -5.08 3.94 1.46
CA GLU A 8 -4.52 5.13 2.09
C GLU A 8 -3.57 5.76 1.10
N SER A 9 -3.89 6.95 0.57
CA SER A 9 -3.10 7.69 -0.43
C SER A 9 -2.53 6.83 -1.58
N ILE A 10 -3.06 6.93 -2.79
CA ILE A 10 -2.61 6.07 -3.92
C ILE A 10 -2.32 6.85 -5.20
N GLY A 11 -2.06 8.15 -5.07
CA GLY A 11 -2.08 9.08 -6.19
C GLY A 11 -0.73 9.68 -6.54
N VAL A 12 0.29 9.54 -5.69
CA VAL A 12 1.58 10.23 -5.88
C VAL A 12 2.67 9.25 -6.27
N PHE A 13 3.30 9.51 -7.41
CA PHE A 13 4.37 8.68 -7.96
C PHE A 13 5.51 9.55 -8.48
N SER A 14 6.73 9.04 -8.41
CA SER A 14 7.91 9.70 -8.96
C SER A 14 8.97 8.69 -9.36
N ASP A 15 9.48 8.81 -10.59
CA ASP A 15 10.60 8.01 -11.10
C ASP A 15 11.97 8.62 -10.75
N ALA A 16 12.01 9.77 -10.05
CA ALA A 16 13.26 10.41 -9.66
C ALA A 16 13.96 9.64 -8.53
N PRO A 17 15.30 9.47 -8.57
CA PRO A 17 16.08 8.96 -7.44
C PRO A 17 15.85 9.78 -6.16
N GLY A 18 15.80 9.11 -5.00
CA GLY A 18 15.57 9.75 -3.69
C GLY A 18 14.18 10.35 -3.48
N SER A 19 13.20 10.00 -4.32
CA SER A 19 11.79 10.42 -4.18
C SER A 19 11.01 9.61 -3.14
N GLN A 20 11.56 8.49 -2.68
CA GLN A 20 11.03 7.69 -1.57
C GLN A 20 11.97 7.80 -0.37
N ARG A 21 11.43 8.15 0.82
CA ARG A 21 12.21 8.44 2.02
C ARG A 21 11.62 7.77 3.25
N TYR A 22 12.21 6.66 3.62
CA TYR A 22 11.85 5.93 4.83
C TYR A 22 12.68 6.36 6.05
N PRO A 23 12.13 6.22 7.27
CA PRO A 23 12.97 6.22 8.47
C PRO A 23 13.90 4.99 8.48
N ALA A 24 15.03 5.10 9.16
CA ALA A 24 15.84 3.91 9.45
C ALA A 24 15.08 2.98 10.42
N PRO A 25 15.19 1.64 10.28
CA PRO A 25 16.07 0.90 9.37
C PRO A 25 15.45 0.58 8.00
N LEU A 26 14.19 0.92 7.75
CA LEU A 26 13.46 0.61 6.52
C LEU A 26 14.20 1.13 5.27
N ALA A 27 14.78 2.33 5.34
CA ALA A 27 15.54 2.92 4.24
C ALA A 27 16.69 2.07 3.66
N LYS A 28 17.18 1.05 4.38
CA LYS A 28 18.23 0.14 3.89
C LYS A 28 17.72 -1.03 3.05
N LYS A 29 16.42 -1.34 3.15
CA LYS A 29 15.80 -2.55 2.57
C LYS A 29 14.82 -2.24 1.44
N HIS A 30 14.37 -0.99 1.33
CA HIS A 30 13.35 -0.58 0.37
C HIS A 30 13.92 0.39 -0.68
N PRO A 31 13.29 0.48 -1.86
CA PRO A 31 13.72 1.38 -2.92
C PRO A 31 13.70 2.85 -2.48
N ASP A 32 14.59 3.65 -3.07
CA ASP A 32 14.64 5.11 -2.91
C ASP A 32 13.85 5.85 -3.99
N VAL A 33 13.24 5.14 -4.93
CA VAL A 33 12.36 5.66 -5.99
C VAL A 33 10.91 5.37 -5.66
N GLY A 34 10.05 6.39 -5.65
CA GLY A 34 8.64 6.31 -5.26
C GLY A 34 7.69 6.02 -6.43
N ASN A 35 7.98 5.02 -7.27
CA ASN A 35 7.17 4.68 -8.45
C ASN A 35 6.36 3.37 -8.31
N PHE A 36 6.08 2.97 -7.08
CA PHE A 36 5.36 1.75 -6.72
C PHE A 36 4.14 2.06 -5.83
N VAL A 37 3.24 1.09 -5.73
CA VAL A 37 2.23 1.02 -4.66
C VAL A 37 2.66 -0.05 -3.65
N ALA A 38 2.45 0.18 -2.37
CA ALA A 38 2.81 -0.74 -1.30
C ALA A 38 1.58 -1.46 -0.73
N VAL A 39 1.75 -2.70 -0.30
CA VAL A 39 0.81 -3.45 0.53
C VAL A 39 1.45 -3.71 1.89
N VAL A 40 0.92 -3.11 2.95
CA VAL A 40 1.49 -3.18 4.30
C VAL A 40 0.51 -3.87 5.25
N GLY A 41 0.99 -4.86 6.00
CA GLY A 41 0.21 -5.59 7.02
C GLY A 41 1.00 -5.81 8.31
N ASP A 42 0.32 -6.28 9.36
CA ASP A 42 1.01 -6.84 10.53
C ASP A 42 1.46 -8.28 10.26
N GLU A 43 2.32 -8.84 11.12
CA GLU A 43 2.86 -10.20 10.95
C GLU A 43 1.75 -11.27 10.87
N ARG A 44 0.62 -11.04 11.55
CA ARG A 44 -0.56 -11.94 11.50
C ARG A 44 -1.28 -11.88 10.16
N SER A 45 -1.16 -10.76 9.44
CA SER A 45 -1.73 -10.54 8.12
C SER A 45 -0.78 -10.96 6.98
N ALA A 46 0.39 -11.53 7.26
CA ALA A 46 1.37 -11.89 6.21
C ALA A 46 0.81 -12.76 5.07
N PRO A 47 0.02 -13.83 5.34
CA PRO A 47 -0.59 -14.59 4.25
C PRO A 47 -1.56 -13.77 3.38
N LEU A 48 -2.21 -12.76 3.95
CA LEU A 48 -3.07 -11.84 3.23
C LEU A 48 -2.24 -10.84 2.40
N VAL A 49 -1.16 -10.30 2.96
CA VAL A 49 -0.22 -9.43 2.25
C VAL A 49 0.33 -10.12 1.01
N ASP A 50 0.88 -11.33 1.15
CA ASP A 50 1.50 -12.08 0.05
C ASP A 50 0.51 -12.37 -1.09
N ARG A 51 -0.69 -12.83 -0.75
CA ARG A 51 -1.73 -13.16 -1.74
C ARG A 51 -2.25 -11.91 -2.43
N PHE A 52 -2.52 -10.86 -1.66
CA PHE A 52 -3.10 -9.63 -2.19
C PHE A 52 -2.09 -8.87 -3.05
N SER A 53 -0.82 -8.77 -2.65
CA SER A 53 0.22 -8.10 -3.44
C SER A 53 0.48 -8.84 -4.76
N ALA A 54 0.50 -10.17 -4.75
CA ALA A 54 0.62 -10.98 -5.96
C ALA A 54 -0.55 -10.75 -6.94
N ALA A 55 -1.78 -10.68 -6.43
CA ALA A 55 -2.97 -10.41 -7.25
C ALA A 55 -2.99 -8.96 -7.77
N LEU A 56 -2.64 -7.99 -6.91
CA LEU A 56 -2.55 -6.57 -7.24
C LEU A 56 -1.53 -6.34 -8.36
N SER A 57 -0.34 -6.94 -8.26
CA SER A 57 0.74 -6.82 -9.24
C SER A 57 0.31 -7.29 -10.64
N LYS A 58 -0.45 -8.39 -10.73
CA LYS A 58 -0.99 -8.90 -12.00
C LYS A 58 -1.96 -7.92 -12.68
N GLY A 59 -2.77 -7.20 -11.89
CA GLY A 59 -3.79 -6.30 -12.41
C GLY A 59 -3.33 -4.86 -12.63
N ALA A 60 -2.35 -4.38 -11.85
CA ALA A 60 -2.01 -2.97 -11.81
C ALA A 60 -1.06 -2.55 -12.93
N SER A 61 -0.20 -3.44 -13.46
CA SER A 61 0.84 -3.04 -14.43
C SER A 61 1.70 -1.86 -13.92
N LEU A 62 1.98 -1.84 -12.61
CA LEU A 62 2.97 -1.00 -11.94
C LEU A 62 3.69 -1.82 -10.85
N PRO A 63 4.89 -1.41 -10.40
CA PRO A 63 5.58 -2.08 -9.32
C PRO A 63 4.73 -2.11 -8.04
N VAL A 64 4.73 -3.26 -7.37
CA VAL A 64 4.07 -3.47 -6.08
C VAL A 64 5.13 -3.89 -5.07
N GLU A 65 5.29 -3.11 -4.01
CA GLU A 65 6.08 -3.48 -2.84
C GLU A 65 5.15 -4.07 -1.79
N SER A 66 5.65 -4.94 -0.92
CA SER A 66 4.82 -5.49 0.15
C SER A 66 5.63 -5.88 1.37
N ASP A 67 5.08 -5.57 2.54
CA ASP A 67 5.75 -5.81 3.82
C ASP A 67 4.76 -6.22 4.90
N SER A 68 5.17 -7.22 5.68
CA SER A 68 4.52 -7.58 6.95
C SER A 68 5.44 -7.22 8.08
N LEU A 69 5.05 -6.23 8.88
CA LEU A 69 5.92 -5.56 9.85
C LEU A 69 5.27 -5.52 11.24
N PRO A 70 6.06 -5.41 12.32
CA PRO A 70 5.50 -5.16 13.65
C PRO A 70 4.62 -3.91 13.66
N ALA A 71 3.43 -4.03 14.24
CA ALA A 71 2.43 -2.96 14.26
C ALA A 71 2.90 -1.71 15.05
N GLU A 72 3.89 -1.87 15.92
CA GLU A 72 4.52 -0.82 16.72
C GLU A 72 5.47 0.06 15.89
N LEU A 73 5.90 -0.38 14.71
CA LEU A 73 6.78 0.43 13.85
C LEU A 73 6.00 1.64 13.31
N PRO A 74 6.55 2.87 13.46
CA PRO A 74 5.94 4.08 12.91
C PRO A 74 5.67 3.95 11.41
N GLY A 75 4.44 4.23 10.99
CA GLY A 75 4.00 4.09 9.59
C GLY A 75 3.16 2.86 9.32
N VAL A 76 3.32 1.78 10.09
CA VAL A 76 2.68 0.48 9.80
C VAL A 76 1.19 0.49 10.14
N GLY A 77 0.80 1.06 11.28
CA GLY A 77 -0.59 1.13 11.76
C GLY A 77 -1.26 2.50 11.62
N TRP A 78 -0.88 3.32 10.63
CA TRP A 78 -1.35 4.72 10.52
C TRP A 78 -2.65 4.92 9.72
N SER A 79 -3.34 3.85 9.35
CA SER A 79 -4.63 3.92 8.64
C SER A 79 -5.66 2.99 9.28
N ASP A 80 -6.86 2.94 8.71
CA ASP A 80 -8.05 2.29 9.27
C ASP A 80 -7.88 0.78 9.53
N HIS A 81 -6.95 0.12 8.82
CA HIS A 81 -6.63 -1.30 9.00
C HIS A 81 -6.17 -1.61 10.44
N TRP A 82 -5.56 -0.63 11.13
CA TRP A 82 -5.15 -0.78 12.51
C TRP A 82 -6.31 -1.13 13.46
N SER A 83 -7.49 -0.53 13.27
CA SER A 83 -8.66 -0.81 14.11
C SER A 83 -9.13 -2.26 13.98
N PHE A 84 -8.95 -2.87 12.81
CA PHE A 84 -9.31 -4.27 12.56
C PHE A 84 -8.33 -5.24 13.22
N TRP A 85 -7.04 -4.88 13.29
CA TRP A 85 -6.05 -5.63 14.06
C TRP A 85 -6.41 -5.74 15.55
N GLN A 86 -7.04 -4.71 16.12
CA GLN A 86 -7.45 -4.71 17.54
C GLN A 86 -8.52 -5.74 17.86
N ILE A 87 -9.31 -6.14 16.87
CA ILE A 87 -10.38 -7.12 17.01
C ILE A 87 -10.04 -8.48 16.37
N GLY A 88 -8.77 -8.68 16.01
CA GLY A 88 -8.29 -9.95 15.46
C GLY A 88 -8.71 -10.23 14.01
N VAL A 89 -9.13 -9.21 13.25
CA VAL A 89 -9.42 -9.35 11.82
C VAL A 89 -8.15 -9.08 11.01
N PRO A 90 -7.71 -9.99 10.12
CA PRO A 90 -6.61 -9.73 9.20
C PRO A 90 -6.91 -8.52 8.33
N ALA A 91 -5.99 -7.55 8.30
CA ALA A 91 -6.18 -6.29 7.60
C ALA A 91 -4.88 -5.77 7.01
N ILE A 92 -4.98 -5.14 5.84
CA ILE A 92 -3.84 -4.58 5.10
C ILE A 92 -4.14 -3.15 4.65
N MET A 93 -3.08 -2.38 4.41
CA MET A 93 -3.11 -1.05 3.83
C MET A 93 -2.48 -1.07 2.45
N VAL A 94 -3.14 -0.46 1.47
CA VAL A 94 -2.62 -0.22 0.13
C VAL A 94 -2.30 1.27 0.00
N THR A 95 -1.03 1.61 -0.24
CA THR A 95 -0.56 2.99 -0.13
C THR A 95 0.59 3.36 -1.07
N ASP A 96 0.65 4.63 -1.46
CA ASP A 96 1.79 5.29 -2.09
C ASP A 96 2.83 5.77 -1.06
N THR A 97 2.69 5.35 0.19
CA THR A 97 3.54 5.66 1.36
C THR A 97 3.46 7.09 1.88
N ALA A 98 2.54 7.90 1.34
CA ALA A 98 2.11 9.20 1.85
C ALA A 98 3.26 10.06 2.40
N PRO A 99 3.47 10.25 3.73
CA PRO A 99 4.48 11.18 4.22
C PRO A 99 5.92 10.80 3.86
N PHE A 100 6.18 9.56 3.45
CA PHE A 100 7.51 9.11 3.00
C PHE A 100 7.82 9.50 1.54
N ARG A 101 6.81 9.92 0.77
CA ARG A 101 6.93 10.28 -0.64
C ARG A 101 6.44 11.69 -0.93
N TYR A 102 5.33 12.08 -0.31
CA TYR A 102 4.54 13.23 -0.69
C TYR A 102 4.69 14.39 0.30
N PRO A 103 5.44 15.45 -0.05
CA PRO A 103 5.70 16.57 0.86
C PRO A 103 4.48 17.46 1.11
N HIS A 104 3.41 17.32 0.33
CA HIS A 104 2.17 18.08 0.51
C HIS A 104 1.12 17.36 1.35
N TYR A 105 1.41 16.13 1.82
CA TYR A 105 0.51 15.38 2.70
C TYR A 105 0.06 16.21 3.91
N HIS A 106 -1.26 16.25 4.17
CA HIS A 106 -1.89 17.06 5.22
C HIS A 106 -1.61 18.58 5.14
N LYS A 107 -1.32 19.11 3.95
CA LYS A 107 -1.15 20.55 3.73
C LYS A 107 -2.25 21.11 2.82
N PRO A 108 -2.57 22.41 2.89
CA PRO A 108 -3.51 23.04 1.94
C PRO A 108 -3.09 22.96 0.47
N THR A 109 -1.81 22.65 0.22
CA THR A 109 -1.25 22.41 -1.11
C THR A 109 -1.50 20.98 -1.63
N ASP A 110 -2.20 20.15 -0.85
CA ASP A 110 -2.65 18.84 -1.30
C ASP A 110 -3.83 19.01 -2.25
N THR A 111 -3.52 19.10 -3.54
CA THR A 111 -4.46 19.47 -4.59
C THR A 111 -4.43 18.45 -5.73
N PRO A 112 -5.55 18.26 -6.45
CA PRO A 112 -5.65 17.23 -7.48
C PRO A 112 -4.59 17.30 -8.60
N ASP A 113 -4.05 18.49 -8.90
CA ASP A 113 -2.97 18.67 -9.89
C ASP A 113 -1.63 18.00 -9.48
N ARG A 114 -1.52 17.54 -8.24
CA ARG A 114 -0.35 16.80 -7.73
C ARG A 114 -0.46 15.29 -7.91
N LEU A 115 -1.62 14.79 -8.34
CA LEU A 115 -1.87 13.37 -8.49
C LEU A 115 -1.53 12.89 -9.91
N ASP A 116 -0.95 11.70 -9.99
CA ASP A 116 -0.78 10.94 -11.22
C ASP A 116 -2.02 10.05 -11.42
N PHE A 117 -3.00 10.58 -12.14
CA PHE A 117 -4.25 9.88 -12.41
C PHE A 117 -4.06 8.62 -13.26
N ASP A 118 -3.05 8.57 -14.12
CA ASP A 118 -2.78 7.39 -14.98
C ASP A 118 -2.31 6.21 -14.14
N ARG A 119 -1.38 6.44 -13.20
CA ARG A 119 -0.92 5.39 -12.27
C ARG A 119 -1.97 5.09 -11.21
N MET A 120 -2.76 6.06 -10.76
CA MET A 120 -3.87 5.81 -9.84
C MET A 120 -4.98 4.95 -10.48
N ALA A 121 -5.27 5.14 -11.77
CA ALA A 121 -6.20 4.29 -12.52
C ALA A 121 -5.70 2.84 -12.60
N ARG A 122 -4.39 2.67 -12.84
CA ARG A 122 -3.71 1.37 -12.81
C ARG A 122 -3.81 0.69 -11.44
N VAL A 123 -3.56 1.41 -10.34
CA VAL A 123 -3.77 0.89 -8.98
C VAL A 123 -5.22 0.45 -8.80
N THR A 124 -6.19 1.26 -9.22
CA THR A 124 -7.62 0.94 -9.11
C THR A 124 -8.00 -0.33 -9.88
N GLN A 125 -7.43 -0.52 -11.07
CA GLN A 125 -7.63 -1.74 -11.86
C GLN A 125 -6.99 -2.97 -11.19
N GLY A 126 -5.80 -2.80 -10.61
CA GLY A 126 -5.16 -3.83 -9.79
C GLY A 126 -5.98 -4.20 -8.55
N LEU A 127 -6.53 -3.20 -7.85
CA LEU A 127 -7.42 -3.40 -6.69
C LEU A 127 -8.65 -4.20 -7.08
N PHE A 128 -9.27 -3.90 -8.23
CA PHE A 128 -10.41 -4.66 -8.72
C PHE A 128 -10.07 -6.15 -8.90
N VAL A 129 -8.92 -6.47 -9.52
CA VAL A 129 -8.46 -7.85 -9.69
C VAL A 129 -8.19 -8.52 -8.35
N ALA A 130 -7.46 -7.86 -7.46
CA ALA A 130 -7.08 -8.41 -6.15
C ALA A 130 -8.29 -8.65 -5.24
N LEU A 131 -9.22 -7.69 -5.18
CA LEU A 131 -10.46 -7.82 -4.41
C LEU A 131 -11.37 -8.91 -4.99
N SER A 132 -11.45 -9.03 -6.31
CA SER A 132 -12.22 -10.09 -6.96
C SER A 132 -11.68 -11.49 -6.62
N GLN A 133 -10.36 -11.65 -6.62
CA GLN A 133 -9.73 -12.93 -6.22
C GLN A 133 -9.93 -13.21 -4.73
N LEU A 134 -9.77 -12.19 -3.87
CA LEU A 134 -9.97 -12.33 -2.43
C LEU A 134 -11.42 -12.72 -2.09
N ALA A 135 -12.41 -12.13 -2.77
CA ALA A 135 -13.83 -12.39 -2.55
C ALA A 135 -14.28 -13.77 -3.07
N ASN A 136 -13.74 -14.22 -4.21
CA ASN A 136 -14.13 -15.47 -4.84
C ASN A 136 -13.35 -16.70 -4.32
N GLY A 137 -12.28 -16.47 -3.54
CA GLY A 137 -11.32 -17.52 -3.19
C GLY A 137 -10.50 -17.98 -4.40
N GLU A 138 -9.44 -18.76 -4.14
CA GLU A 138 -8.68 -19.40 -5.23
C GLU A 138 -9.59 -20.39 -5.96
N GLN A 139 -9.96 -20.10 -7.21
CA GLN A 139 -10.28 -21.17 -8.15
C GLN A 139 -8.96 -21.74 -8.65
N GLY A 140 -8.46 -22.77 -7.96
CA GLY A 140 -7.50 -23.77 -8.47
C GLY A 140 -6.09 -23.28 -8.76
#